data_AF-A0A7X0JRG4-F1
#
_entry.id   AF-A0A7X0JRG4-F1
#
_cell.length_a   1.000
_cell.length_b   1.000
_cell.length_c   1.000
_cell.angle_alpha   90.00
_cell.angle_beta   90.00
_cell.angle_gamma   90.00
#
_symmetry.space_group_name_H-M   'P 1'
#
loop_
_entity.id
_entity.type
_entity.pdbx_description
1 polymer ?
#
loop_
_entity_poly.entity_id
_entity_poly.type
_entity_poly.pdbx_seq_one_letter_code
_entity_poly.pdbx_strand_id
1 'polypeptide(L)'
;MTKIKCDEVSYRKGFVEISGNIHENHINLEVWGVHPDFDIPPGEASFNKTPEESFIGNVELELSVENANALIQELSNFVNSLEKDL
;
A
#
# COMPACT_ATOMS: atom_id res chain seq x y z
N MET A 1 4.89 5.11 -10.82
CA MET A 1 4.17 4.14 -9.98
C MET A 1 5.14 3.60 -8.96
N THR A 2 4.76 3.62 -7.69
CA THR A 2 5.56 3.14 -6.57
C THR A 2 4.80 2.00 -5.90
N LYS A 3 5.52 0.93 -5.52
CA LYS A 3 4.96 -0.23 -4.83
C LYS A 3 5.66 -0.40 -3.50
N ILE A 4 4.89 -0.50 -2.42
CA ILE A 4 5.37 -0.68 -1.05
C ILE A 4 4.91 -2.05 -0.59
N LYS A 5 5.86 -2.91 -0.18
CA LYS A 5 5.56 -4.20 0.43
C LYS A 5 5.21 -3.99 1.90
N CYS A 6 4.12 -4.59 2.36
CA CYS A 6 3.70 -4.59 3.75
C CYS A 6 3.53 -6.04 4.21
N ASP A 7 4.53 -6.62 4.87
CA ASP A 7 4.53 -8.04 5.25
C ASP A 7 4.94 -8.33 6.71
N GLU A 8 5.09 -7.29 7.53
CA GLU A 8 5.43 -7.40 8.96
C GLU A 8 4.35 -8.09 9.80
N VAL A 9 3.09 -8.09 9.36
CA VAL A 9 1.96 -8.78 10.01
C VAL A 9 1.45 -9.88 9.10
N SER A 10 1.75 -11.15 9.42
CA SER A 10 1.54 -12.30 8.54
C SER A 10 0.10 -12.48 8.02
N TYR A 11 -0.91 -12.13 8.81
CA TYR A 11 -2.33 -12.24 8.45
C TYR A 11 -2.94 -10.92 7.91
N ARG A 12 -2.13 -9.85 7.81
CA ARG A 12 -2.48 -8.53 7.25
C ARG A 12 -1.36 -8.04 6.34
N LYS A 13 -1.03 -8.86 5.35
CA LYS A 13 0.07 -8.60 4.41
C LYS A 13 -0.43 -8.31 3.01
N GLY A 14 0.41 -7.63 2.23
CA GLY A 14 0.06 -7.20 0.89
C GLY A 14 0.98 -6.13 0.34
N PHE A 15 0.43 -5.35 -0.58
CA PHE A 15 1.12 -4.25 -1.22
C PHE A 15 0.26 -3.00 -1.27
N VAL A 16 0.91 -1.84 -1.19
CA VAL A 16 0.32 -0.54 -1.50
C VAL A 16 0.96 -0.03 -2.78
N GLU A 17 0.15 0.23 -3.80
CA GLU A 17 0.55 0.82 -5.06
C GLU A 17 0.06 2.27 -5.15
N ILE A 18 0.95 3.17 -5.59
CA ILE A 18 0.67 4.59 -5.72
C ILE A 18 1.07 5.06 -7.13
N SER A 19 0.15 5.70 -7.83
CA SER A 19 0.40 6.32 -9.14
C SER A 19 -0.38 7.62 -9.30
N GLY A 20 0.24 8.64 -9.91
CA GLY A 20 -0.43 9.91 -10.21
C GLY A 20 -0.85 10.01 -11.67
N ASN A 21 -1.84 10.88 -11.94
CA ASN A 21 -2.27 11.27 -13.29
C ASN A 21 -2.81 10.13 -14.16
N ILE A 22 -3.43 9.10 -13.56
CA ILE A 22 -4.32 8.18 -14.31
C ILE A 22 -5.55 8.97 -14.78
N HIS A 23 -6.17 9.70 -13.84
CA HIS A 23 -7.05 10.83 -14.13
C HIS A 23 -6.40 12.15 -13.73
N GLU A 24 -6.76 13.22 -14.44
CA GLU A 24 -6.18 14.54 -14.24
C GLU A 24 -6.35 15.01 -12.79
N ASN A 25 -5.26 15.45 -12.15
CA ASN A 25 -5.23 15.93 -10.77
C ASN A 25 -5.69 14.90 -9.72
N HIS A 26 -5.60 13.60 -10.03
CA HIS A 26 -5.88 12.51 -9.10
C HIS A 26 -4.65 11.63 -8.87
N ILE A 27 -4.61 11.05 -7.67
CA ILE A 27 -3.66 10.04 -7.24
C ILE A 27 -4.45 8.75 -7.07
N ASN A 28 -4.06 7.70 -7.78
CA ASN A 28 -4.57 6.36 -7.56
C ASN A 28 -3.80 5.69 -6.41
N LEU A 29 -4.53 5.17 -5.45
CA LEU A 29 -4.05 4.36 -4.34
C LEU A 29 -4.72 2.99 -4.43
N GLU A 30 -3.91 1.97 -4.66
CA GLU A 30 -4.39 0.60 -4.73
C GLU A 30 -3.77 -0.25 -3.61
N VAL A 31 -4.61 -1.03 -2.93
CA VAL A 31 -4.19 -1.92 -1.84
C VAL A 31 -4.52 -3.35 -2.25
N TRP A 32 -3.49 -4.18 -2.31
CA TRP A 32 -3.57 -5.59 -2.69
C TRP A 32 -3.36 -6.46 -1.46
N GLY A 33 -4.39 -7.18 -1.03
CA GLY A 33 -4.30 -8.15 0.06
C GLY A 33 -3.74 -9.48 -0.42
N VAL A 34 -2.81 -10.07 0.34
CA VAL A 34 -2.23 -11.38 0.03
C VAL A 34 -2.68 -12.41 1.07
N HIS A 35 -2.95 -13.63 0.62
CA HIS A 35 -3.42 -14.73 1.46
C HIS A 35 -2.45 -14.97 2.64
N PRO A 36 -2.94 -15.16 3.89
CA PRO A 36 -2.08 -15.36 5.06
C PRO A 36 -1.08 -16.52 4.92
N ASP A 37 -1.47 -17.58 4.21
CA ASP A 37 -0.62 -18.77 4.01
C ASP A 37 0.42 -18.61 2.89
N PHE A 38 0.45 -17.47 2.19
CA PHE A 38 1.41 -17.23 1.11
C PHE A 38 2.52 -16.28 1.56
N ASP A 39 3.78 -16.73 1.57
CA ASP A 39 4.91 -15.87 1.90
C ASP A 39 5.33 -14.99 0.72
N ILE A 40 5.28 -13.67 0.93
CA ILE A 40 5.68 -12.70 -0.09
C ILE A 40 7.20 -12.80 -0.30
N PRO A 41 7.68 -13.04 -1.54
CA PRO A 41 9.10 -13.14 -1.80
C PRO A 41 9.87 -11.88 -1.39
N PRO A 42 11.10 -11.99 -0.88
CA PRO A 42 11.91 -10.82 -0.58
C PRO A 42 12.37 -10.08 -1.85
N GLY A 43 12.67 -8.79 -1.68
CA GLY A 43 13.27 -7.95 -2.71
C GLY A 43 12.30 -6.99 -3.42
N GLU A 44 12.87 -6.10 -4.23
CA GLU A 44 12.15 -5.00 -4.89
C GLU A 44 11.10 -5.47 -5.90
N ALA A 45 11.31 -6.65 -6.51
CA ALA A 45 10.39 -7.25 -7.49
C ALA A 45 9.34 -8.19 -6.88
N SER A 46 9.11 -8.11 -5.56
CA SER A 46 8.23 -9.02 -4.80
C SER A 46 6.81 -9.09 -5.35
N PHE A 47 6.21 -7.96 -5.72
CA PHE A 47 4.87 -7.92 -6.33
C PHE A 47 4.79 -8.79 -7.59
N ASN A 48 5.72 -8.61 -8.53
CA ASN A 48 5.71 -9.34 -9.81
C ASN A 48 6.03 -10.84 -9.65
N LYS A 49 6.59 -11.25 -8.51
CA LYS A 49 6.87 -12.65 -8.18
C LYS A 49 5.77 -13.29 -7.36
N THR A 50 4.80 -12.50 -6.89
CA THR A 50 3.65 -12.97 -6.12
C THR A 50 2.60 -13.48 -7.12
N PRO A 51 2.23 -14.78 -7.08
CA PRO A 51 1.26 -15.35 -8.01
C PRO A 51 -0.11 -14.70 -7.86
N GLU A 52 -0.85 -14.58 -8.96
CA GLU A 52 -2.15 -13.92 -8.98
C GLU A 52 -3.16 -14.58 -8.02
N GLU A 53 -3.13 -15.91 -7.95
CA GLU A 53 -3.98 -16.72 -7.08
C GLU A 53 -3.72 -16.52 -5.58
N SER A 54 -2.60 -15.88 -5.21
CA SER A 54 -2.30 -15.55 -3.82
C SER A 54 -2.94 -14.25 -3.35
N PHE A 55 -3.43 -13.41 -4.27
CA PHE A 55 -4.16 -12.20 -3.89
C PHE A 55 -5.59 -12.55 -3.48
N ILE A 56 -6.04 -12.02 -2.35
CA ILE A 56 -7.37 -12.28 -1.79
C ILE A 56 -8.34 -11.10 -1.95
N GLY A 57 -7.86 -9.99 -2.51
CA GLY A 57 -8.67 -8.83 -2.83
C GLY A 57 -7.80 -7.62 -3.18
N ASN A 58 -8.40 -6.71 -3.93
CA ASN A 58 -7.85 -5.38 -4.18
C ASN A 58 -8.90 -4.32 -3.84
N VAL A 59 -8.43 -3.17 -3.39
CA VAL A 59 -9.24 -1.95 -3.28
C VAL A 59 -8.47 -0.84 -3.97
N GLU A 60 -9.13 -0.19 -4.91
CA GLU A 60 -8.59 0.93 -5.67
C GLU A 60 -9.39 2.19 -5.34
N LEU A 61 -8.67 3.26 -4.97
CA LEU A 61 -9.24 4.55 -4.62
C LEU A 61 -8.54 5.66 -5.37
N GLU A 62 -9.33 6.54 -5.99
CA GLU A 62 -8.81 7.78 -6.54
C GLU A 62 -8.98 8.93 -5.56
N LEU A 63 -7.86 9.53 -5.21
CA LEU A 63 -7.78 10.65 -4.31
C LEU A 63 -7.55 11.93 -5.12
N SER A 64 -8.35 12.96 -4.87
CA SER A 64 -7.96 14.31 -5.26
C SER A 64 -6.66 14.72 -4.55
N VAL A 65 -5.99 15.75 -5.06
CA VAL A 65 -4.80 16.31 -4.39
C VAL A 65 -5.11 16.73 -2.93
N GLU A 66 -6.30 17.26 -2.67
CA GLU A 66 -6.74 17.62 -1.32
C GLU A 66 -6.85 16.40 -0.39
N ASN A 67 -7.53 15.34 -0.83
CA ASN A 67 -7.67 14.10 -0.05
C ASN A 67 -6.31 13.43 0.19
N ALA A 68 -5.43 13.44 -0.81
CA ALA A 68 -4.08 12.90 -0.67
C ALA A 68 -3.25 13.69 0.38
N ASN A 69 -3.34 15.02 0.39
CA ASN A 69 -2.68 15.83 1.41
C ASN A 69 -3.23 15.56 2.82
N ALA A 70 -4.55 15.40 2.96
CA ALA A 70 -5.16 15.02 4.23
C ALA A 70 -4.65 13.64 4.72
N LEU A 71 -4.56 12.66 3.82
CA LEU A 71 -4.00 11.34 4.12
C LEU A 71 -2.53 11.43 4.57
N ILE A 72 -1.70 12.21 3.87
CA ILE A 72 -0.29 12.42 4.23
C ILE A 72 -0.17 13.02 5.63
N GLN A 73 -0.99 14.03 5.93
CA GLN A 73 -0.99 14.69 7.24
C GLN A 73 -1.33 13.70 8.37
N GLU A 74 -2.40 12.93 8.22
CA GLU A 74 -2.82 11.97 9.25
C GLU A 74 -1.82 10.83 9.41
N LEU A 75 -1.32 10.28 8.31
CA LEU A 75 -0.29 9.24 8.36
C LEU A 75 0.98 9.73 9.07
N SER A 76 1.42 10.96 8.76
CA SER A 76 2.58 11.58 9.42
C SER A 76 2.33 11.80 10.91
N ASN A 77 1.13 12.22 11.31
CA ASN A 77 0.76 12.36 12.72
C ASN A 77 0.88 11.03 13.48
N PHE A 78 0.37 9.93 12.90
CA PHE A 78 0.47 8.60 13.52
C PHE A 78 1.92 8.10 13.60
N VAL A 79 2.71 8.23 12.53
CA VAL A 79 4.13 7.86 12.54
C VAL A 79 4.88 8.63 13.64
N ASN A 80 4.73 9.96 13.67
CA ASN A 80 5.37 10.80 14.68
C ASN A 80 4.92 10.48 16.12
N SER A 81 3.70 9.97 16.30
CA SER A 81 3.22 9.55 17.63
C SER A 81 3.92 8.28 18.10
N LEU A 82 4.10 7.30 17.21
CA LEU A 82 4.74 6.02 17.52
C LEU A 82 6.26 6.17 17.71
N GLU A 83 6.91 7.06 16.95
CA GLU A 83 8.36 7.30 17.08
C GLU A 83 8.74 8.03 18.36
N LYS A 84 7.83 8.82 18.96
CA LYS A 84 8.07 9.46 20.26
C LYS A 84 8.06 8.47 21.43
N ASP A 85 7.42 7.33 21.22
CA ASP A 85 7.27 6.27 22.22
C ASP A 85 8.37 5.18 22.10
N LEU A 86 9.31 5.33 21.14
CA LEU A 86 10.50 4.49 20.95
C LEU A 86 11.75 5.10 21.60
#